data_AF-A0A8W8NLS9-F1
#
_entry.id   AF-A0A8W8NLS9-F1
#
_cell.length_a   1.000
_cell.length_b   1.000
_cell.length_c   1.000
_cell.angle_alpha   90.00
_cell.angle_beta   90.00
_cell.angle_gamma   90.00
#
_symmetry.space_group_name_H-M   'P 1'
#
loop_
_entity.id
_entity.type
_entity.pdbx_description
1 polymer ?
#
loop_
_entity_poly.entity_id
_entity_poly.type
_entity_poly.pdbx_seq_one_letter_code
_entity_poly.pdbx_strand_id
1 'polypeptide(L)'
;MTSYRRRPVWFVLCLLSLVISFYLFSKEIIDNAAEFHTTLTTLRRLQPYNRLEPVPTVPFITIPKDPPLKRRPPILLLTYMRSGSTFTADVIQQSPDVFYLFEPLRAFTSQFYYTQSKLCSFTDKGCR
;
A
#
# COMPACT_ATOMS: atom_id res chain seq x y z
N MET A 1 -19.93 21.62 53.54
CA MET A 1 -19.62 20.39 52.78
C MET A 1 -20.76 20.11 51.82
N THR A 2 -20.69 20.61 50.59
CA THR A 2 -21.74 20.41 49.58
C THR A 2 -21.52 19.10 48.85
N SER A 3 -22.45 18.17 49.07
CA SER A 3 -22.48 16.82 48.54
C SER A 3 -22.61 16.84 47.00
N TYR A 4 -21.53 16.44 46.31
CA TYR A 4 -21.47 16.36 44.85
C TYR A 4 -22.21 15.10 44.37
N ARG A 5 -23.54 15.22 44.20
CA ARG A 5 -24.41 14.15 43.66
C ARG A 5 -24.13 13.97 42.17
N ARG A 6 -23.08 13.19 41.84
CA ARG A 6 -22.76 12.79 40.46
C ARG A 6 -23.99 12.13 39.85
N ARG A 7 -24.52 12.70 38.76
CA ARG A 7 -25.55 12.08 37.93
C ARG A 7 -24.85 11.14 36.93
N PRO A 8 -24.77 9.83 37.18
CA PRO A 8 -24.00 8.88 36.36
C PRO A 8 -24.54 8.77 34.93
N VAL A 9 -25.77 9.22 34.70
CA VAL A 9 -26.46 9.20 33.40
C VAL A 9 -25.64 9.91 32.31
N TRP A 10 -25.03 11.05 32.59
CA TRP A 10 -24.24 11.79 31.60
C TRP A 10 -22.94 11.06 31.20
N PHE A 11 -22.32 10.36 32.15
CA PHE A 11 -21.13 9.54 31.86
C PHE A 11 -21.50 8.33 31.00
N VAL A 12 -22.63 7.69 31.28
CA VAL A 12 -23.11 6.55 30.48
C VAL A 12 -23.47 6.99 29.06
N LEU A 13 -24.14 8.13 28.90
CA LEU A 13 -24.44 8.68 27.57
C LEU A 13 -23.19 9.04 26.77
N CYS A 14 -22.17 9.60 27.43
CA CYS A 14 -20.90 9.93 26.80
C CYS A 14 -20.13 8.67 26.36
N LEU A 15 -20.08 7.63 27.19
CA LEU A 15 -19.47 6.35 26.84
C LEU A 15 -20.20 5.67 25.68
N LEU A 16 -21.54 5.66 25.69
CA LEU A 16 -22.33 5.12 24.58
C LEU A 16 -22.05 5.88 23.27
N SER A 17 -21.96 7.22 23.33
CA SER A 17 -21.60 8.03 22.17
C SER A 17 -20.22 7.69 21.62
N LEU A 18 -19.21 7.55 22.49
CA LEU A 18 -17.85 7.20 22.07
C LEU A 18 -17.79 5.82 21.43
N VAL A 19 -18.50 4.84 22.00
CA VAL A 19 -18.60 3.49 21.46
C VAL A 19 -19.26 3.51 20.08
N ILE A 20 -20.38 4.22 19.92
CA ILE A 20 -21.08 4.34 18.62
C ILE A 20 -20.17 4.99 17.57
N SER A 21 -19.49 6.10 17.91
CA SER A 21 -18.56 6.75 17.00
C SER A 21 -17.41 5.82 16.58
N PHE A 22 -16.84 5.06 17.53
CA PHE A 22 -15.78 4.10 17.24
C PHE A 22 -16.26 2.95 16.33
N TYR A 23 -17.49 2.47 16.53
CA TYR A 23 -18.09 1.45 15.66
C TYR A 23 -18.33 1.96 14.25
N LEU A 24 -18.87 3.18 14.10
CA LEU A 24 -19.09 3.80 12.79
C LEU A 24 -17.77 4.02 12.04
N PHE A 25 -16.75 4.53 12.73
CA PHE A 25 -15.42 4.73 12.15
C PHE A 25 -14.77 3.40 11.72
N SER A 26 -14.89 2.37 12.56
CA SER A 26 -14.38 1.04 12.23
C SER A 26 -15.10 0.45 11.01
N LYS A 27 -16.42 0.67 10.88
CA LYS A 27 -17.19 0.28 9.70
C LYS A 27 -16.72 0.99 8.43
N GLU A 28 -16.54 2.30 8.49
CA GLU A 28 -16.06 3.11 7.37
C GLU A 28 -14.67 2.66 6.89
N ILE A 29 -13.77 2.31 7.82
CA ILE A 29 -12.46 1.73 7.47
C ILE A 29 -12.59 0.37 6.77
N ILE A 30 -13.50 -0.49 7.23
CA ILE A 30 -13.71 -1.82 6.64
C ILE A 30 -14.34 -1.70 5.24
N ASP A 31 -15.31 -0.81 5.07
CA ASP A 31 -15.98 -0.58 3.78
C ASP A 31 -15.00 0.00 2.75
N ASN A 32 -14.14 0.95 3.15
CA ASN A 32 -13.08 1.50 2.29
C ASN A 32 -12.04 0.43 1.90
N ALA A 33 -11.69 -0.48 2.82
CA ALA A 33 -10.78 -1.58 2.52
C ALA A 33 -11.41 -2.60 1.56
N ALA A 34 -12.71 -2.88 1.69
CA ALA A 34 -13.43 -3.75 0.77
C ALA A 34 -13.49 -3.17 -0.65
N GLU A 35 -13.72 -1.87 -0.80
CA GLU A 35 -13.73 -1.17 -2.09
C GLU A 35 -12.35 -1.18 -2.78
N PHE A 36 -11.26 -1.07 -2.02
CA PHE A 36 -9.91 -1.19 -2.57
C PHE A 36 -9.59 -2.61 -3.07
N HIS A 37 -10.05 -3.63 -2.35
CA HIS A 37 -9.87 -5.02 -2.79
C HIS A 37 -10.72 -5.37 -4.02
N THR A 38 -11.95 -4.85 -4.12
CA THR A 38 -12.79 -5.06 -5.31
C THR A 38 -12.23 -4.33 -6.53
N THR A 39 -11.75 -3.09 -6.38
CA THR A 39 -11.10 -2.35 -7.48
C THR A 39 -9.80 -3.00 -7.96
N LEU A 40 -8.95 -3.50 -7.07
CA LEU A 40 -7.75 -4.25 -7.48
C LEU A 40 -8.08 -5.59 -8.15
N THR A 41 -9.13 -6.28 -7.70
CA THR A 41 -9.55 -7.56 -8.29
C THR A 41 -10.27 -7.39 -9.62
N THR A 42 -11.03 -6.29 -9.80
CA THR A 42 -11.62 -5.92 -11.10
C THR A 42 -10.55 -5.44 -12.07
N LEU A 43 -9.58 -4.62 -11.66
CA LEU A 43 -8.45 -4.24 -12.50
C LEU A 43 -7.58 -5.44 -12.91
N ARG A 44 -7.32 -6.40 -12.01
CA ARG A 44 -6.67 -7.68 -12.38
C ARG A 44 -7.50 -8.48 -13.38
N ARG A 45 -8.83 -8.56 -13.22
CA ARG A 45 -9.71 -9.24 -14.18
C ARG A 45 -9.77 -8.54 -15.53
N LEU A 46 -9.62 -7.22 -15.54
CA LEU A 46 -9.62 -6.39 -16.75
C LEU A 46 -8.23 -6.26 -17.40
N GLN A 47 -7.20 -6.97 -16.94
CA GLN A 47 -5.95 -7.13 -17.68
C GLN A 47 -5.92 -8.48 -18.45
N PRO A 48 -6.57 -8.59 -19.63
CA PRO A 48 -6.08 -9.47 -20.67
C PRO A 48 -4.98 -8.73 -21.45
N TYR A 49 -3.91 -8.27 -20.79
CA TYR A 49 -2.69 -7.84 -21.47
C TYR A 49 -1.56 -8.80 -21.16
N ASN A 50 -1.76 -10.03 -21.61
CA ASN A 50 -0.70 -10.97 -21.95
C ASN A 50 -1.24 -12.01 -22.95
N ARG A 51 -2.10 -11.57 -23.88
CA ARG A 51 -2.23 -12.25 -25.16
C ARG A 51 -1.23 -11.53 -26.08
N LEU A 52 -0.26 -12.29 -26.57
CA LEU A 52 0.66 -11.88 -27.62
C LEU A 52 -0.16 -11.55 -28.88
N GLU A 53 -0.71 -10.35 -28.95
CA GLU A 53 -1.11 -9.76 -30.23
C GLU A 53 0.07 -8.93 -30.73
N PRO A 54 0.48 -9.08 -32.00
CA PRO A 54 1.54 -8.27 -32.57
C PRO A 54 1.11 -6.81 -32.48
N VAL A 55 1.91 -6.01 -31.77
CA VAL A 55 1.76 -4.56 -31.66
C VAL A 55 1.53 -4.01 -33.07
N PRO A 56 0.43 -3.27 -33.34
CA PRO A 56 0.30 -2.55 -34.60
C PRO A 56 1.51 -1.61 -34.67
N THR A 57 2.31 -1.76 -35.72
CA THR A 57 3.52 -0.98 -35.96
C THR A 57 3.15 0.49 -35.97
N VAL A 58 3.23 1.13 -34.81
CA VAL A 58 3.30 2.58 -34.68
C VAL A 58 4.47 2.98 -35.59
N PRO A 59 4.30 3.93 -36.53
CA PRO A 59 5.42 4.43 -37.30
C PRO A 59 6.48 4.82 -36.29
N PHE A 60 7.61 4.15 -36.37
CA PHE A 60 8.71 4.28 -35.43
C PHE A 60 9.04 5.76 -35.38
N ILE A 61 8.52 6.45 -34.36
CA ILE A 61 9.16 7.64 -33.86
C ILE A 61 10.52 7.09 -33.49
N THR A 62 11.51 7.35 -34.32
CA THR A 62 12.90 7.04 -34.02
C THR A 62 13.19 7.86 -32.79
N ILE A 63 12.95 7.26 -31.62
CA ILE A 63 13.46 7.74 -30.36
C ILE A 63 14.94 7.89 -30.66
N PRO A 64 15.49 9.13 -30.62
CA PRO A 64 16.91 9.35 -30.82
C PRO A 64 17.63 8.30 -29.99
N LYS A 65 18.53 7.54 -30.63
CA LYS A 65 19.35 6.58 -29.91
C LYS A 65 20.17 7.39 -28.93
N ASP A 66 19.65 7.50 -27.71
CA ASP A 66 20.27 8.30 -26.68
C ASP A 66 21.72 7.83 -26.55
N PRO A 67 22.67 8.77 -26.34
CA PRO A 67 24.06 8.39 -26.10
C PRO A 67 24.10 7.31 -25.03
N PRO A 68 25.06 6.36 -25.07
CA PRO A 68 25.08 5.21 -24.17
C PRO A 68 24.88 5.66 -22.73
N LEU A 69 23.65 5.48 -22.22
CA LEU A 69 23.27 5.97 -20.92
C LEU A 69 24.16 5.26 -19.91
N LYS A 70 25.02 6.01 -19.22
CA LYS A 70 25.75 5.50 -18.06
C LYS A 70 24.69 5.05 -17.05
N ARG A 71 24.38 3.74 -17.05
CA ARG A 71 23.34 3.16 -16.20
C ARG A 71 23.69 3.48 -14.75
N ARG A 72 22.88 4.33 -14.11
CA ARG A 72 23.00 4.58 -12.68
C ARG A 72 22.56 3.31 -11.94
N PRO A 73 23.27 2.90 -10.87
CA PRO A 73 22.86 1.74 -10.10
C PRO A 73 21.52 2.00 -9.40
N PRO A 74 20.66 0.99 -9.24
CA PRO A 74 19.45 1.11 -8.43
C PRO A 74 19.81 1.32 -6.95
N ILE A 75 19.01 2.13 -6.24
CA ILE A 75 19.21 2.44 -4.82
C ILE A 75 18.04 1.81 -4.04
N LEU A 76 18.36 1.09 -2.96
CA LEU A 76 17.37 0.50 -2.05
C LEU A 76 17.35 1.26 -0.72
N LEU A 77 16.20 1.81 -0.35
CA LEU A 77 16.00 2.53 0.90
C LEU A 77 15.45 1.59 1.99
N LEU A 78 16.33 1.02 2.80
CA LEU A 78 15.99 0.13 3.92
C LEU A 78 15.73 0.95 5.18
N THR A 79 14.47 1.03 5.61
CA THR A 79 14.05 1.87 6.73
C THR A 79 12.90 1.23 7.52
N TYR A 80 12.70 1.68 8.76
CA TYR A 80 11.57 1.26 9.59
C TYR A 80 10.34 2.15 9.36
N MET A 81 9.14 1.66 9.69
CA MET A 81 7.90 2.44 9.57
C MET A 81 7.96 3.74 10.39
N ARG A 82 7.46 4.85 9.82
CA ARG A 82 7.48 6.20 10.42
C ARG A 82 8.88 6.77 10.74
N SER A 83 9.94 6.25 10.11
CA SER A 83 11.30 6.80 10.22
C SER A 83 11.55 8.07 9.38
N GLY A 84 10.54 8.54 8.64
CA GLY A 84 10.69 9.65 7.69
C GLY A 84 11.14 9.23 6.29
N SER A 85 11.13 7.93 5.97
CA SER A 85 11.49 7.43 4.64
C SER A 85 10.60 7.96 3.51
N THR A 86 9.31 8.20 3.77
CA THR A 86 8.41 8.88 2.84
C THR A 86 8.84 10.33 2.57
N PHE A 87 9.27 11.06 3.61
CA PHE A 87 9.77 12.42 3.42
C PHE A 87 11.06 12.43 2.58
N THR A 88 11.99 11.52 2.87
CA THR A 88 13.21 11.36 2.05
C THR A 88 12.86 11.00 0.61
N ALA A 89 11.87 10.13 0.41
CA ALA A 89 11.38 9.75 -0.92
C ALA A 89 10.80 10.95 -1.70
N ASP A 90 9.99 11.78 -1.04
CA ASP A 90 9.41 12.98 -1.66
C ASP A 90 10.50 13.97 -2.10
N VAL A 91 11.56 14.13 -1.32
CA VAL A 91 12.69 15.02 -1.66
C VAL A 91 13.45 14.48 -2.87
N ILE A 92 13.80 13.19 -2.91
CA ILE A 92 14.56 12.62 -4.04
C ILE A 92 13.73 12.57 -5.33
N GLN A 93 12.41 12.46 -5.22
CA GLN A 93 11.49 12.41 -6.35
C GLN A 93 11.30 13.78 -7.02
N GLN A 94 11.80 14.87 -6.43
CA GLN A 94 11.83 16.18 -7.09
C GLN A 94 12.75 16.21 -8.32
N SER A 95 13.69 15.27 -8.44
CA SER A 95 14.55 15.14 -9.61
C SER A 95 13.83 14.38 -10.73
N PRO A 96 13.76 14.91 -11.97
CA PRO A 96 13.10 14.23 -13.10
C PRO A 96 13.81 12.94 -13.52
N ASP A 97 15.08 12.77 -13.11
CA ASP A 97 15.90 11.60 -13.40
C ASP A 97 15.69 10.44 -12.40
N VAL A 98 14.88 10.64 -11.35
CA VAL A 98 14.74 9.70 -10.23
C VAL A 98 13.31 9.23 -10.12
N PHE A 99 13.14 7.91 -10.07
CA PHE A 99 11.87 7.27 -9.80
C PHE A 99 11.94 6.49 -8.49
N TYR A 100 11.06 6.82 -7.55
CA TYR A 100 10.93 6.14 -6.27
C TYR A 100 9.67 5.27 -6.24
N LEU A 101 9.80 4.06 -5.69
CA LEU A 101 8.69 3.11 -5.51
C LEU A 101 8.47 2.87 -4.01
N PHE A 102 7.29 3.24 -3.51
CA PHE A 102 6.93 3.10 -2.11
C PHE A 102 6.57 1.65 -1.75
N GLU A 103 7.23 1.11 -0.72
CA GLU A 103 6.94 -0.19 -0.09
C GLU A 103 6.64 -1.37 -1.06
N PRO A 104 7.50 -1.66 -2.06
CA PRO A 104 7.22 -2.71 -3.05
C PRO A 104 7.07 -4.10 -2.44
N LEU A 105 7.74 -4.36 -1.31
CA LEU A 105 7.70 -5.64 -0.63
C LEU A 105 6.47 -5.85 0.25
N ARG A 106 5.68 -4.81 0.52
CA ARG A 106 4.52 -4.91 1.42
C ARG A 106 3.47 -5.91 0.91
N ALA A 107 3.25 -5.96 -0.40
CA ALA A 107 2.36 -6.95 -1.02
C ALA A 107 2.83 -8.39 -0.82
N PHE A 108 4.14 -8.63 -0.76
CA PHE A 108 4.70 -9.96 -0.50
C PHE A 108 4.60 -10.31 0.99
N THR A 109 4.77 -9.35 1.89
CA THR A 109 4.70 -9.60 3.33
C THR A 109 3.32 -10.04 3.82
N SER A 110 2.23 -9.70 3.12
CA SER A 110 0.87 -10.15 3.49
C SER A 110 0.55 -11.55 2.97
N GLN A 111 1.27 -12.04 1.98
CA GLN A 111 1.03 -13.34 1.33
C GLN A 111 2.03 -14.42 1.76
N PHE A 112 3.21 -14.02 2.22
CA PHE A 112 4.29 -14.93 2.58
C PHE A 112 4.87 -14.62 3.96
N TYR A 113 5.28 -15.66 4.66
CA TYR A 113 6.10 -15.56 5.88
C TYR A 113 7.43 -16.26 5.68
N TYR A 114 8.45 -15.73 6.36
CA TYR A 114 9.78 -16.33 6.38
C TYR A 114 9.88 -17.29 7.57
N THR A 115 10.25 -18.53 7.28
CA THR A 115 10.84 -19.44 8.27
C THR A 115 12.36 -19.33 8.20
N GLN A 116 13.10 -19.95 9.13
CA GLN A 116 14.56 -19.80 9.25
C GLN A 116 15.36 -19.97 7.94
N SER A 117 14.82 -20.63 6.91
CA SER A 117 15.48 -20.78 5.61
C SER A 117 14.56 -20.85 4.40
N LYS A 118 13.24 -20.68 4.55
CA LYS A 118 12.26 -20.88 3.48
C LYS A 118 11.19 -19.80 3.45
N LEU A 119 10.74 -19.45 2.25
CA LEU A 119 9.61 -18.55 2.02
C LEU A 119 8.35 -19.38 1.87
N CYS A 120 7.42 -19.26 2.82
CA CYS A 120 6.18 -20.02 2.85
C CYS A 120 4.99 -19.10 2.53
N SER A 121 4.01 -19.61 1.78
CA SER A 121 2.76 -18.88 1.54
C SER A 121 1.78 -19.08 2.70
N PHE A 122 0.96 -18.07 3.00
CA PHE A 122 -0.14 -18.20 3.95
C PHE A 122 -1.35 -18.93 3.35
N THR A 123 -1.55 -18.83 2.03
CA THR A 123 -2.72 -19.39 1.35
C THR A 123 -2.49 -20.81 0.87
N ASP A 124 -1.30 -21.07 0.35
CA ASP A 124 -0.87 -22.41 -0.04
C ASP A 124 0.15 -22.89 0.99
N LYS A 125 -0.06 -24.07 1.59
CA LYS A 125 0.89 -24.69 2.56
C LYS A 125 2.27 -25.03 1.96
N GLY A 126 2.59 -24.50 0.78
CA GLY A 126 3.85 -24.67 0.09
C GLY A 126 4.90 -23.68 0.59
N CYS A 127 6.10 -24.19 0.78
CA CYS A 127 7.30 -23.41 1.07
C CYS A 127 8.32 -23.62 -0.04
N ARG A 128 8.89 -22.52 -0.55
CA ARG A 128 10.01 -22.52 -1.50
C ARG A 128 11.33 -22.29 -0.77
#